data_AF-A0A5C6M7G5-F1
#
_entry.id   AF-A0A5C6M7G5-F1
#
_cell.length_a   1.000
_cell.length_b   1.000
_cell.length_c   1.000
_cell.angle_alpha   90.00
_cell.angle_beta   90.00
_cell.angle_gamma   90.00
#
_symmetry.space_group_name_H-M   'P 1'
#
loop_
_entity.id
_entity.type
_entity.pdbx_description
1 polymer ?
#
loop_
_entity_poly.entity_id
_entity_poly.type
_entity_poly.pdbx_seq_one_letter_code
_entity_poly.pdbx_strand_id
1 'polypeptide(L)' 'AYDVVLIDIRLSDANGYECFRRLREINTAVPIIMMTSRLGCENFPHGVI' A
#
# COMPACT_ATOMS: atom_id res chain seq x y z
N ALA A 1 -14.08 9.81 -10.04
CA ALA A 1 -13.86 9.58 -8.60
C ALA A 1 -13.43 8.13 -8.44
N TYR A 2 -12.55 7.85 -7.47
CA TYR A 2 -12.11 6.49 -7.18
C TYR A 2 -12.71 6.08 -5.84
N ASP A 3 -13.30 4.90 -5.78
CA ASP A 3 -13.90 4.38 -4.54
C ASP A 3 -12.87 3.71 -3.64
N VAL A 4 -11.82 3.12 -4.24
CA VAL A 4 -10.72 2.47 -3.53
C VAL A 4 -9.48 2.42 -4.42
N VAL A 5 -8.30 2.46 -3.80
CA VAL A 5 -7.01 2.30 -4.50
C VAL A 5 -6.23 1.14 -3.90
N LEU A 6 -5.73 0.27 -4.79
CA LEU A 6 -4.94 -0.90 -4.43
C LEU A 6 -3.49 -0.67 -4.85
N ILE A 7 -2.55 -0.72 -3.90
CA ILE A 7 -1.12 -0.47 -4.13
C ILE A 7 -0.32 -1.71 -3.73
N ASP A 8 0.56 -2.21 -4.61
CA ASP A 8 1.57 -3.19 -4.21
C ASP A 8 2.78 -2.47 -3.62
N ILE A 9 3.19 -2.84 -2.41
CA ILE A 9 4.37 -2.28 -1.75
C ILE A 9 5.65 -2.70 -2.49
N ARG A 10 5.68 -3.92 -3.06
CA ARG A 10 6.82 -4.45 -3.81
C ARG A 10 6.63 -4.31 -5.32
N LEU A 11 6.47 -3.08 -5.75
CA LEU A 11 6.61 -2.72 -7.16
C LEU A 11 8.07 -2.97 -7.59
N SER A 12 8.26 -3.67 -8.71
CA SER A 12 9.60 -4.03 -9.22
C SER A 12 10.42 -2.82 -9.68
N ASP A 13 9.74 -1.74 -10.01
CA ASP A 13 10.26 -0.52 -10.65
C ASP A 13 10.04 0.75 -9.80
N ALA A 14 9.10 0.71 -8.85
CA ALA A 14 8.71 1.84 -8.03
C ALA A 14 8.67 1.48 -6.54
N ASN A 15 8.80 2.47 -5.66
CA ASN A 15 8.55 2.26 -4.23
C ASN A 15 7.06 2.50 -3.95
N GLY A 16 6.31 1.45 -3.59
CA GLY A 16 4.88 1.55 -3.30
C GLY A 16 4.55 2.56 -2.18
N TYR A 17 5.49 2.83 -1.27
CA TYR A 17 5.35 3.89 -0.26
C TYR A 17 5.36 5.30 -0.87
N GLU A 18 6.18 5.55 -1.88
CA GLU A 18 6.22 6.86 -2.55
C GLU A 18 4.95 7.08 -3.38
N CYS A 19 4.41 6.01 -3.99
CA CYS A 19 3.09 6.04 -4.61
C CYS A 19 1.99 6.40 -3.61
N PHE A 20 1.99 5.78 -2.42
CA PHE A 20 1.07 6.13 -1.34
C PHE A 20 1.19 7.60 -0.93
N ARG A 21 2.42 8.10 -0.75
CA ARG A 21 2.68 9.49 -0.35
C ARG A 21 2.10 10.49 -1.35
N ARG A 22 2.36 10.28 -2.64
CA ARG A 22 1.82 11.11 -3.73
C ARG A 22 0.29 11.01 -3.82
N LEU A 23 -0.27 9.82 -3.60
CA LEU A 23 -1.73 9.64 -3.61
C LEU A 23 -2.39 10.43 -2.47
N ARG A 24 -1.76 10.47 -1.29
CA ARG A 24 -2.23 11.27 -0.15
C ARG A 24 -2.11 12.77 -0.38
N GLU A 25 -1.13 13.24 -1.17
CA GLU A 25 -1.05 14.65 -1.59
C GLU A 25 -2.20 15.04 -2.52
N ILE A 26 -2.68 14.11 -3.35
CA ILE A 26 -3.77 14.35 -4.32
C ILE A 26 -5.14 14.24 -3.63
N ASN A 27 -5.34 13.19 -2.83
CA ASN A 27 -6.60 12.96 -2.15
C ASN A 27 -6.42 12.14 -0.87
N THR A 28 -6.61 12.79 0.27
CA THR A 28 -6.51 12.16 1.59
C THR A 28 -7.74 11.33 1.97
N ALA A 29 -8.88 11.48 1.30
CA ALA A 29 -10.13 10.82 1.67
C ALA A 29 -10.31 9.43 1.01
N VAL A 30 -9.52 9.12 -0.02
CA VAL A 30 -9.62 7.82 -0.71
C VAL A 30 -9.05 6.71 0.17
N PRO A 31 -9.80 5.61 0.39
CA PRO A 31 -9.27 4.45 1.10
C PRO A 31 -8.23 3.72 0.24
N ILE A 32 -7.10 3.41 0.84
CA ILE A 32 -5.95 2.78 0.17
C ILE A 32 -5.66 1.44 0.84
N ILE A 33 -5.68 0.37 0.06
CA ILE A 33 -5.31 -0.97 0.48
C ILE A 33 -3.92 -1.26 -0.05
N MET A 34 -2.96 -1.43 0.87
CA MET A 34 -1.60 -1.81 0.51
C MET A 34 -1.45 -3.33 0.57
N MET A 35 -1.11 -3.93 -0.57
CA MET A 35 -0.77 -5.34 -0.67
C MET A 35 0.74 -5.51 -0.59
N THR A 36 1.18 -6.51 0.14
CA THR A 36 2.58 -6.95 0.13
C THR A 36 2.57 -8.44 -0.13
N SER A 37 3.18 -8.87 -1.24
CA SER A 37 3.44 -10.29 -1.45
C SER A 37 4.50 -10.74 -0.47
N ARG A 38 4.44 -11.95 0.07
CA ARG A 38 5.48 -12.45 0.97
C ARG A 38 5.89 -13.85 0.55
N LEU A 39 7.16 -14.00 0.21
CA LEU A 39 7.79 -15.29 -0.08
C LEU A 39 8.52 -15.72 1.20
N GLY A 40 7.78 -16.22 2.19
CA GLY A 40 8.38 -16.71 3.43
C GLY A 40 7.42 -16.75 4.62
N CYS A 41 7.58 -17.75 5.47
CA CYS A 41 6.92 -17.89 6.76
C CYS A 41 7.67 -17.06 7.81
N GLU A 42 7.15 -15.90 8.16
CA GLU A 42 7.65 -15.07 9.26
C GLU A 42 6.45 -14.43 9.99
N ASN A 43 6.37 -14.57 11.30
CA ASN A 43 5.24 -14.10 12.09
C ASN A 43 5.30 -12.57 12.21
N PHE A 44 4.31 -11.86 11.65
CA PHE A 44 4.04 -10.49 12.08
C PHE A 44 3.17 -10.58 13.34
N PRO A 45 3.55 -9.95 14.46
CA PRO A 45 2.63 -9.81 15.58
C PRO A 45 1.42 -9.03 15.06
N HIS A 46 0.23 -9.61 15.20
CA HIS A 46 -1.02 -8.99 14.79
C HIS A 46 -1.11 -7.57 15.36
N GLY A 47 -0.92 -6.59 14.49
CA GLY A 47 -0.80 -5.20 14.89
C GLY A 47 -0.79 -4.30 13.67
N VAL A 48 -2.01 -3.95 13.26
CA VAL A 48 -2.35 -2.79 12.40
C VAL A 48 -1.95 -2.93 10.93
N ILE A 49 -2.94 -3.32 10.12
CA ILE A 49 -3.33 -2.54 8.93
C ILE A 49 -4.87 -2.48 8.93
#